data_AF-A0A9Q3PFV9-F1
#
_entry.id   AF-A0A9Q3PFV9-F1
#
_cell.length_a   1.000
_cell.length_b   1.000
_cell.length_c   1.000
_cell.angle_alpha   90.00
_cell.angle_beta   90.00
_cell.angle_gamma   90.00
#
_symmetry.space_group_name_H-M   'P 1'
#
loop_
_entity.id
_entity.type
_entity.pdbx_description
1 polymer ?
#
loop_
_entity_poly.entity_id
_entity_poly.type
_entity_poly.pdbx_seq_one_letter_code
_entity_poly.pdbx_strand_id
1 'polypeptide(L)'
;MDLPPLSFHASLEEQWDEEEEPEEIETVLKVVPPAYHQYLDVFSKVDAEKLPPHHACDHHIELEDLLPPVGVIYSLTKHEPETLRA
;
A
#
# COMPACT_ATOMS: atom_id res chain seq x y z
N MET A 1 35.66 30.60 -4.32
CA MET A 1 34.51 30.16 -3.52
C MET A 1 33.99 28.90 -4.18
N ASP A 2 34.64 27.77 -3.91
CA ASP A 2 34.19 26.46 -4.40
C ASP A 2 33.05 25.99 -3.51
N LEU A 3 31.93 25.60 -4.14
CA LEU A 3 30.81 24.97 -3.44
C LEU A 3 31.20 23.52 -3.12
N PRO A 4 30.95 23.02 -1.90
CA PRO A 4 31.22 21.63 -1.59
C PRO A 4 30.26 20.71 -2.37
N PRO A 5 30.71 19.50 -2.75
CA PRO A 5 29.83 18.50 -3.37
C PRO A 5 28.79 18.04 -2.35
N LEU A 6 27.53 17.98 -2.77
CA LEU A 6 26.43 17.43 -1.99
C LEU A 6 26.63 15.92 -1.80
N SER A 7 27.38 15.56 -0.76
CA SER A 7 27.40 14.22 -0.19
C SER A 7 26.56 14.26 1.08
N PHE A 8 25.34 13.74 1.02
CA PHE A 8 24.86 12.81 2.04
C PHE A 8 23.57 12.13 1.58
N HIS A 9 23.73 10.91 1.08
CA HIS A 9 22.67 9.92 1.02
C HIS A 9 22.33 9.51 2.46
N ALA A 10 21.59 10.36 3.19
CA ALA A 10 21.01 9.98 4.48
C ALA A 10 19.72 10.74 4.77
N SER A 11 18.63 10.09 4.47
CA SER A 11 17.40 10.09 5.27
C SER A 11 16.66 8.83 4.88
N LEU A 12 17.26 7.69 5.24
CA LEU A 12 16.61 6.38 5.21
C LEU A 12 16.92 5.70 6.54
N GLU A 13 16.61 6.41 7.60
CA GLU A 13 16.40 5.85 8.94
C GLU A 13 15.19 6.62 9.50
N GLU A 14 14.04 6.46 8.85
CA GLU A 14 12.85 6.29 9.68
C GLU A 14 13.05 4.92 10.35
N GLN A 15 13.70 4.98 11.52
CA GLN A 15 13.54 3.97 12.56
C GLN A 15 12.05 3.91 12.86
N TRP A 16 11.31 3.12 12.10
CA TRP A 16 10.03 2.62 12.54
C TRP A 16 10.33 1.70 13.71
N ASP A 17 10.17 2.22 14.92
CA ASP A 17 9.90 1.39 16.08
C ASP A 17 8.50 0.80 15.90
N GLU A 18 8.40 -0.23 15.04
CA GLU A 18 7.24 -1.10 14.89
C GLU A 18 7.17 -2.01 16.14
N GLU A 19 6.69 -1.44 17.24
CA GLU A 19 6.11 -2.27 18.30
C GLU A 19 4.78 -2.80 17.77
N GLU A 20 4.82 -3.87 16.96
CA GLU A 20 3.65 -4.70 16.69
C GLU A 20 3.07 -5.11 18.05
N GLU A 21 1.81 -4.78 18.33
CA GLU A 21 1.20 -5.14 19.60
C GLU A 21 1.27 -6.67 19.76
N PRO A 22 1.85 -7.18 20.86
CA PRO A 22 2.10 -8.61 21.03
C PRO A 22 0.82 -9.46 21.01
N GLU A 23 -0.33 -8.83 21.28
CA GLU A 23 -1.64 -9.46 21.20
C GLU A 23 -2.04 -9.84 19.76
N GLU A 24 -1.64 -9.06 18.75
CA GLU A 24 -1.96 -9.34 17.35
C GLU A 24 -1.18 -10.57 16.85
N ILE A 25 0.14 -10.59 17.10
CA ILE A 25 1.04 -11.69 16.67
C ILE A 25 0.58 -13.03 17.25
N GLU A 26 0.17 -13.08 18.52
CA GLU A 26 -0.28 -14.31 19.17
C GLU A 26 -1.57 -14.86 18.54
N THR A 27 -2.46 -13.98 18.05
CA THR A 27 -3.67 -14.40 17.33
C THR A 27 -3.34 -14.95 15.95
N VAL A 28 -2.45 -14.29 15.21
CA VAL A 28 -2.01 -14.71 13.88
C VAL A 28 -1.32 -16.07 13.93
N LEU A 29 -0.43 -16.30 14.90
CA LEU A 29 0.27 -17.58 15.11
C LEU A 29 -0.66 -18.78 15.26
N LYS A 30 -1.85 -18.58 15.86
CA LYS A 30 -2.84 -19.64 16.07
C LYS A 30 -3.58 -20.04 14.79
N VAL A 31 -3.67 -19.13 13.82
CA VAL A 31 -4.46 -19.31 12.58
C VAL A 31 -3.54 -19.69 11.41
N VAL A 32 -2.34 -19.11 11.34
CA VAL A 32 -1.40 -19.31 10.24
C VAL A 32 -0.72 -20.69 10.37
N PRO A 33 -0.69 -21.50 9.29
CA PRO A 33 0.03 -22.78 9.31
C PRO A 33 1.53 -22.62 9.58
N PRO A 34 2.19 -23.59 10.27
CA PRO A 34 3.61 -23.47 10.63
C PRO A 34 4.57 -23.21 9.47
N ALA A 35 4.24 -23.68 8.26
CA ALA A 35 5.04 -23.46 7.06
C ALA A 35 5.17 -21.96 6.68
N TYR A 36 4.28 -21.10 7.18
CA TYR A 36 4.25 -19.68 6.87
C TYR A 36 4.60 -18.79 8.07
N HIS A 37 5.04 -19.36 9.19
CA HIS A 37 5.43 -18.59 10.38
C HIS A 37 6.65 -17.68 10.17
N GLN A 38 7.39 -17.87 9.06
CA GLN A 38 8.45 -16.94 8.66
C GLN A 38 7.91 -15.64 8.00
N TYR A 39 6.61 -15.56 7.72
CA TYR A 39 5.95 -14.45 7.04
C TYR A 39 4.82 -13.85 7.90
N LEU A 40 4.95 -13.89 9.22
CA LEU A 40 3.88 -13.42 10.13
C LEU A 40 3.62 -11.92 9.98
N ASP A 41 4.66 -11.16 9.66
CA ASP A 41 4.63 -9.74 9.31
C ASP A 41 3.63 -9.43 8.18
N VAL A 42 3.51 -10.32 7.18
CA VAL A 42 2.57 -10.16 6.06
C VAL A 42 1.10 -10.24 6.50
N PHE A 43 0.82 -10.79 7.68
CA PHE A 43 -0.53 -10.92 8.22
C PHE A 43 -0.93 -9.79 9.18
N SER A 44 -0.13 -8.74 9.28
CA SER A 44 -0.46 -7.49 9.99
C SER A 44 -1.73 -6.87 9.40
N LYS A 45 -2.75 -6.67 10.23
CA LYS A 45 -3.99 -6.01 9.80
C LYS A 45 -3.73 -4.55 9.45
N VAL A 46 -2.88 -3.90 10.24
CA VAL A 46 -2.54 -2.48 10.06
C VAL A 46 -1.88 -2.25 8.71
N ASP A 47 -0.99 -3.15 8.28
CA ASP A 47 -0.29 -2.99 6.99
C ASP A 47 -1.15 -3.42 5.81
N ALA A 48 -2.07 -4.37 5.99
CA ALA A 48 -3.05 -4.74 4.98
C ALA A 48 -4.01 -3.59 4.62
N GLU A 49 -4.26 -2.66 5.53
CA GLU A 49 -5.09 -1.47 5.29
C GLU A 49 -4.31 -0.33 4.58
N LYS A 50 -2.97 -0.45 4.47
CA LYS A 50 -2.13 0.53 3.77
C LYS A 50 -1.93 0.11 2.31
N LEU A 51 -1.87 1.09 1.41
CA LEU A 51 -1.44 0.83 0.04
C LEU A 51 0.05 0.51 0.02
N PRO A 52 0.49 -0.49 -0.78
CA PRO A 52 1.91 -0.72 -0.98
C PRO A 52 2.58 0.50 -1.63
N PRO A 53 3.88 0.71 -1.38
CA PRO A 53 4.61 1.79 -2.04
C PRO A 53 4.64 1.59 -3.55
N HIS A 54 4.78 2.69 -4.30
CA HIS A 54 4.95 2.62 -5.74
C HIS A 54 6.24 1.87 -6.09
N HIS A 55 6.17 0.94 -7.03
CA HIS A 55 7.32 0.14 -7.47
C HIS A 55 7.74 0.48 -8.89
N ALA A 56 9.00 0.19 -9.24
CA ALA A 56 9.51 0.38 -10.60
C ALA A 56 8.82 -0.53 -11.64
N CYS A 57 8.17 -1.59 -11.17
CA CYS A 57 7.41 -2.55 -11.97
C CYS A 57 5.92 -2.20 -12.07
N ASP A 58 5.49 -1.07 -11.50
CA ASP A 58 4.11 -0.62 -11.63
C ASP A 58 3.78 -0.42 -13.12
N HIS A 59 2.56 -0.80 -13.49
CA HIS A 59 2.19 -0.82 -14.90
C HIS A 59 2.14 0.61 -15.46
N HIS A 60 3.09 0.94 -16.32
CA HIS A 60 3.10 2.22 -17.01
C HIS A 60 2.08 2.22 -18.16
N ILE A 61 1.13 3.14 -18.10
CA ILE A 61 0.17 3.37 -19.18
C ILE A 61 0.77 4.42 -20.12
N GLU A 62 1.15 3.99 -21.32
CA GLU A 62 1.54 4.91 -22.39
C GLU A 62 0.30 5.67 -22.88
N LEU A 63 0.35 6.99 -22.83
CA LEU A 63 -0.75 7.85 -23.26
C LEU A 63 -0.56 8.25 -24.73
N GLU A 64 -1.64 8.19 -25.51
CA GLU A 64 -1.72 8.78 -26.85
C GLU A 64 -2.21 10.24 -26.76
N ASP A 65 -1.91 11.06 -27.77
CA ASP A 65 -2.33 12.48 -27.83
C ASP A 65 -3.86 12.69 -27.91
N LEU A 66 -4.61 11.60 -28.08
CA LEU A 66 -6.07 11.61 -28.17
C LEU A 66 -6.69 11.49 -26.78
N LEU A 67 -7.37 12.54 -26.34
CA LEU A 67 -8.14 12.51 -25.10
C LEU A 67 -9.44 11.70 -25.30
N PRO A 68 -9.80 10.81 -24.36
CA PRO A 68 -11.08 10.12 -24.41
C PRO A 68 -12.24 11.12 -24.29
N PRO A 69 -13.38 10.87 -24.95
CA PRO A 69 -14.57 11.70 -24.80
C PRO A 69 -15.08 11.64 -23.36
N VAL A 70 -15.44 12.80 -22.80
CA VAL A 70 -16.05 12.87 -21.47
C VAL A 70 -17.44 12.23 -21.53
N GLY A 71 -17.59 11.09 -20.86
CA GLY A 71 -18.86 10.36 -20.76
C GLY A 71 -19.76 10.85 -19.62
N VAL A 72 -21.06 10.57 -19.73
CA VAL A 72 -21.99 10.70 -18.60
C VAL A 72 -21.85 9.49 -17.67
N ILE A 73 -21.93 9.72 -16.36
CA ILE A 73 -22.04 8.63 -15.39
C ILE A 73 -23.44 8.01 -15.54
N TYR A 74 -23.51 6.69 -15.77
CA TYR A 74 -24.79 5.99 -15.84
C TYR A 74 -25.55 6.11 -14.52
N SER A 75 -26.86 6.28 -14.60
CA SER A 75 -27.69 6.39 -13.40
C SER A 75 -27.68 5.08 -12.64
N LEU A 76 -27.22 5.13 -11.40
CA LEU A 76 -27.27 3.98 -10.50
C LEU A 76 -28.72 3.72 -10.05
N THR A 77 -29.08 2.46 -9.87
CA THR A 77 -30.32 2.07 -9.19
C THR A 77 -30.25 2.43 -7.71
N LYS A 78 -31.39 2.42 -7.00
CA LYS A 78 -31.44 2.89 -5.59
C LYS A 78 -30.54 2.11 -4.62
N HIS A 79 -30.24 0.84 -4.91
CA HIS A 79 -29.47 -0.05 -4.04
C HIS A 79 -27.97 -0.09 -4.36
N GLU A 80 -27.59 0.19 -5.62
CA GLU A 80 -26.19 0.24 -6.05
C GLU A 80 -25.31 1.22 -5.25
N PRO A 81 -25.73 2.46 -4.90
CA PRO A 81 -24.88 3.37 -4.15
C PRO A 81 -24.62 2.91 -2.72
N GLU A 82 -25.53 2.15 -2.11
CA GLU A 82 -25.31 1.56 -0.78
C GLU A 82 -24.26 0.45 -0.85
N THR A 83 -24.27 -0.33 -1.93
CA THR A 83 -23.31 -1.42 -2.14
C THR A 83 -21.89 -0.89 -2.40
N LEU A 84 -21.75 0.21 -3.14
CA LEU A 84 -20.44 0.77 -3.52
C LEU A 84 -19.73 1.57 -2.42
N ARG A 85 -20.44 1.92 -1.33
CA ARG A 85 -19.90 2.68 -0.19
C ARG A 85 -19.48 1.80 0.98
N ALA A 86 -19.80 0.51 0.91
CA ALA A 86 -19.55 -0.47 1.96
C ALA A 86 -18.11 -0.96 1.94
#